data_AF-A0A847FZY0-F1
#
_entry.id   AF-A0A847FZY0-F1
#
_cell.length_a   1.000
_cell.length_b   1.000
_cell.length_c   1.000
_cell.angle_alpha   90.00
_cell.angle_beta   90.00
_cell.angle_gamma   90.00
#
_symmetry.space_group_name_H-M   'P 1'
#
loop_
_entity.id
_entity.type
_entity.pdbx_description
1 polymer ?
#
loop_
_entity_poly.entity_id
_entity_poly.type
_entity_poly.pdbx_seq_one_letter_code
_entity_poly.pdbx_strand_id
1 'polypeptide(L)'
;MHAKKTTRLFIFLLTCLLLAVTTAFSIPQSVNAQNENKVVLVFIWGNGCPHCAAEREFLASMEQIYPNLEVRTYEVYYTEGNLDIMDKLAVGNGFEAAGVPIAIVGDKNWIGFSESYGREIEEAIKTCSVEACKDPAEGILSAEEIAAGVPFAQIQEEFGSSSEASQPTEPTTSETNESFGVYTLFIPLIGQVDLEKQSLAIATLLIAFVDGVNPCSIWALTMLLAITLHTGSRKKVMIIGIVFIFVTAMIYGLFILGIFSALTLLSSLGWIQIIVSLVALFFAIINIKDYFWYKEGLSFTISDDSKPGLFQKMRKVVDASDSFWGLVGATVVLAAGVSLVEFACTAGFPVVWTNLLSAHQVTPATFILLLLLYLAIYQLDEFAIFITAVVTLKSSKMEEKHGRILKLIGGTLMLSLAIAMLIDPFIMNRLSSSLLVFGAAIVFMLLILLIHRRILPAMGIYIGTEMKSAAKSRRKRS
;
A
#
# COMPACT_ATOMS: atom_id res chain seq x y z
N MET A 1 80.79 -0.68 18.06
CA MET A 1 80.17 0.48 18.76
C MET A 1 79.12 1.25 17.94
N HIS A 2 79.05 1.12 16.61
CA HIS A 2 78.08 1.87 15.78
C HIS A 2 76.62 1.39 15.91
N ALA A 3 76.36 0.08 16.07
CA ALA A 3 75.00 -0.46 16.12
C ALA A 3 74.20 -0.05 17.38
N LYS A 4 74.85 0.15 18.53
CA LYS A 4 74.15 0.62 19.75
C LYS A 4 73.76 2.11 19.68
N LYS A 5 74.39 2.90 18.80
CA LYS A 5 74.17 4.34 18.67
C LYS A 5 72.96 4.65 17.79
N THR A 6 72.74 3.85 16.74
CA THR A 6 71.59 3.96 15.84
C THR A 6 70.28 3.50 16.50
N THR A 7 70.31 2.43 17.29
CA THR A 7 69.11 1.98 18.03
C THR A 7 68.67 2.99 19.11
N ARG A 8 69.62 3.64 19.79
CA ARG A 8 69.28 4.70 20.77
C ARG A 8 68.71 5.95 20.12
N LEU A 9 69.19 6.32 18.93
CA LEU A 9 68.66 7.46 18.17
C LEU A 9 67.25 7.19 17.64
N PHE A 10 66.98 5.95 17.19
CA PHE A 10 65.67 5.55 16.70
C PHE A 10 64.63 5.46 17.82
N ILE A 11 65.01 4.91 18.99
CA ILE A 11 64.13 4.90 20.17
C ILE A 11 63.84 6.33 20.63
N PHE A 12 64.83 7.23 20.64
CA PHE A 12 64.65 8.63 21.01
C PHE A 12 63.69 9.38 20.06
N LEU A 13 63.84 9.18 18.74
CA LEU A 13 62.93 9.72 17.73
C LEU A 13 61.51 9.16 17.85
N LEU A 14 61.37 7.86 18.12
CA LEU A 14 60.07 7.22 18.32
C LEU A 14 59.39 7.72 19.60
N THR A 15 60.14 7.95 20.69
CA THR A 15 59.60 8.52 21.93
C THR A 15 59.25 10.00 21.80
N CYS A 16 60.02 10.79 21.03
CA CYS A 16 59.66 12.19 20.75
C CYS A 16 58.42 12.27 19.85
N LEU A 17 58.25 11.35 18.90
CA LEU A 17 57.05 11.27 18.06
C LEU A 17 55.82 10.85 18.88
N LEU A 18 55.97 9.88 19.81
CA LEU A 18 54.89 9.49 20.71
C LEU A 18 54.52 10.63 21.68
N LEU A 19 55.50 11.36 22.24
CA LEU A 19 55.23 12.51 23.11
C LEU A 19 54.50 13.64 22.37
N ALA A 20 54.92 13.95 21.13
CA ALA A 20 54.29 14.97 20.30
C ALA A 20 52.84 14.63 19.95
N VAL A 21 52.54 13.35 19.70
CA VAL A 21 51.17 12.85 19.44
C VAL A 21 50.31 12.90 20.70
N THR A 22 50.87 12.65 21.89
CA THR A 22 50.11 12.77 23.15
C THR A 22 49.85 14.21 23.57
N THR A 23 50.73 15.17 23.24
CA THR A 23 50.49 16.60 23.55
C THR A 23 49.53 17.29 22.58
N ALA A 24 49.32 16.73 21.39
CA ALA A 24 48.35 17.25 20.42
C ALA A 24 46.88 16.90 20.76
N PHE A 25 46.65 15.96 21.69
CA PHE A 25 45.31 15.47 22.06
C PHE A 25 44.77 16.03 23.38
N SER A 26 45.43 17.04 23.96
CA SER A 26 45.01 17.67 25.23
C SER A 26 44.92 19.19 25.12
N ILE A 27 44.35 19.69 24.04
CA ILE A 27 43.74 21.02 24.06
C ILE A 27 42.33 20.80 24.65
N PRO A 28 42.05 21.25 25.89
CA PRO A 28 40.67 21.31 26.36
C PRO A 28 39.95 22.30 25.46
N GLN A 29 39.17 21.80 24.51
CA GLN A 29 38.18 22.61 23.84
C GLN A 29 37.11 22.91 24.88
N SER A 30 37.15 24.13 25.42
CA SER A 30 35.96 24.71 26.01
C SER A 30 34.91 24.78 24.91
N VAL A 31 33.99 23.81 24.90
CA VAL A 31 32.72 23.96 24.20
C VAL A 31 32.07 25.17 24.87
N ASN A 32 32.18 26.30 24.19
CA ASN A 32 31.46 27.49 24.55
C ASN A 32 29.99 27.07 24.45
N ALA A 33 29.29 26.97 25.58
CA ALA A 33 27.85 26.90 25.57
C ALA A 33 27.38 28.18 24.89
N GLN A 34 27.13 28.11 23.59
CA GLN A 34 26.49 29.20 22.88
C GLN A 34 25.14 29.39 23.57
N ASN A 35 24.77 30.64 23.83
CA ASN A 35 23.40 30.97 24.19
C ASN A 35 22.52 30.53 23.01
N GLU A 36 22.04 29.29 23.06
CA GLU A 36 21.08 28.77 22.09
C GLU A 36 19.75 29.46 22.35
N ASN A 37 19.22 30.11 21.32
CA ASN A 37 17.95 30.81 21.43
C ASN A 37 16.83 29.79 21.60
N LYS A 38 15.80 30.13 22.38
CA LYS A 38 14.62 29.28 22.52
C LYS A 38 13.95 29.12 21.14
N VAL A 39 13.70 27.88 20.73
CA VAL A 39 12.99 27.56 19.49
C VAL A 39 11.63 27.00 19.86
N VAL A 40 10.56 27.54 19.27
CA VAL A 40 9.21 27.00 19.45
C VAL A 40 8.77 26.34 18.14
N LEU A 41 8.40 25.07 18.21
CA LEU A 41 7.78 24.32 17.13
C LEU A 41 6.32 24.10 17.48
N VAL A 42 5.41 24.48 16.59
CA VAL A 42 3.99 24.17 16.74
C VAL A 42 3.67 22.92 15.92
N PHE A 43 3.18 21.87 16.58
CA PHE A 43 2.82 20.59 16.00
C PHE A 43 1.31 20.34 16.12
N ILE A 44 0.60 20.39 15.00
CA ILE A 44 -0.83 20.17 14.93
C ILE A 44 -1.07 18.74 14.43
N TRP A 45 -1.85 17.96 15.15
CA TRP A 45 -2.00 16.52 14.91
C TRP A 45 -3.41 16.02 15.18
N GLY A 46 -3.70 14.77 14.78
CA GLY A 46 -4.97 14.10 15.06
C GLY A 46 -4.76 12.70 15.61
N ASN A 47 -5.57 12.27 16.58
CA ASN A 47 -5.50 10.91 17.11
C ASN A 47 -5.99 9.90 16.05
N GLY A 48 -5.16 8.89 15.75
CA GLY A 48 -5.40 7.93 14.66
C GLY A 48 -4.78 8.33 13.31
N CYS A 49 -4.08 9.47 13.23
CA CYS A 49 -3.33 9.90 12.05
C CYS A 49 -1.94 9.22 11.98
N PRO A 50 -1.65 8.36 10.97
CA PRO A 50 -0.37 7.64 10.89
C PRO A 50 0.84 8.54 10.68
N HIS A 51 0.72 9.59 9.85
CA HIS A 51 1.80 10.54 9.60
C HIS A 51 2.12 11.38 10.84
N CYS A 52 1.10 11.71 11.63
CA CYS A 52 1.26 12.39 12.91
C CYS A 52 2.02 11.52 13.92
N ALA A 53 1.80 10.20 13.91
CA ALA A 53 2.54 9.28 14.77
C ALA A 53 4.04 9.23 14.39
N ALA A 54 4.36 9.23 13.10
CA ALA A 54 5.73 9.24 12.61
C ALA A 54 6.45 10.56 12.94
N GLU A 55 5.78 11.70 12.73
CA GLU A 55 6.34 13.01 13.09
C GLU A 55 6.57 13.15 14.59
N ARG A 56 5.65 12.63 15.40
CA ARG A 56 5.80 12.60 16.86
C ARG A 56 7.05 11.84 17.28
N GLU A 57 7.32 10.67 16.71
CA GLU A 57 8.53 9.90 17.02
C GLU A 57 9.80 10.67 16.64
N PHE A 58 9.79 11.35 15.49
CA PHE A 58 10.86 12.24 15.08
C PHE A 58 11.05 13.42 16.07
N LEU A 59 9.98 14.14 16.43
CA LEU A 59 10.03 15.27 17.36
C LEU A 59 10.52 14.88 18.76
N ALA A 60 10.18 13.68 19.23
CA ALA A 60 10.71 13.14 20.48
C ALA A 60 12.24 13.01 20.47
N SER A 61 12.83 12.63 19.32
CA SER A 61 14.28 12.60 19.17
C SER A 61 14.88 14.00 19.06
N MET A 62 14.16 14.95 18.47
CA MET A 62 14.61 16.35 18.34
C MET A 62 14.66 17.07 19.68
N GLU A 63 13.69 16.87 20.58
CA GLU A 63 13.72 17.45 21.94
C GLU A 63 14.91 16.95 22.77
N GLN A 64 15.41 15.74 22.49
CA GLN A 64 16.63 15.22 23.14
C GLN A 64 17.91 15.86 22.59
N ILE A 65 17.94 16.15 21.29
CA ILE A 65 19.11 16.70 20.60
C ILE A 65 19.21 18.22 20.82
N TYR A 66 18.06 18.91 20.84
CA TYR A 66 17.94 20.36 20.96
C TYR A 66 17.21 20.71 22.27
N PRO A 67 17.91 20.84 23.41
CA PRO A 67 17.28 21.09 24.71
C PRO A 67 16.62 22.48 24.83
N ASN A 68 16.89 23.37 23.87
CA ASN A 68 16.28 24.68 23.72
C ASN A 68 15.01 24.67 22.84
N LEU A 69 14.60 23.50 22.32
CA LEU A 69 13.37 23.30 21.56
C LEU A 69 12.18 23.09 22.51
N GLU A 70 11.12 23.85 22.30
CA GLU A 70 9.80 23.63 22.90
C GLU A 70 8.84 23.19 21.79
N VAL A 71 8.34 21.96 21.87
CA VAL A 71 7.27 21.49 20.98
C VAL A 71 5.92 21.72 21.64
N ARG A 72 5.12 22.62 21.05
CA ARG A 72 3.75 22.93 21.47
C ARG A 72 2.77 22.22 20.56
N THR A 73 1.84 21.47 21.13
CA THR A 73 0.98 20.58 20.35
C THR A 73 -0.49 20.92 20.43
N TYR A 74 -1.22 20.66 19.34
CA TYR A 74 -2.66 20.84 19.23
C TYR A 74 -3.30 19.62 18.56
N GLU A 75 -4.12 18.87 19.29
CA GLU A 75 -4.88 17.74 18.74
C GLU A 75 -6.21 18.25 18.16
N VAL A 76 -6.54 17.93 16.91
CA VAL A 76 -7.68 18.57 16.21
C VAL A 76 -8.86 17.64 15.90
N TYR A 77 -8.76 16.32 16.14
CA TYR A 77 -9.88 15.42 15.83
C TYR A 77 -10.88 15.30 16.99
N TYR A 78 -10.41 15.37 18.23
CA TYR A 78 -11.23 15.12 19.41
C TYR A 78 -11.21 16.27 20.42
N THR A 79 -10.32 17.24 20.28
CA THR A 79 -10.29 18.44 21.13
C THR A 79 -11.08 19.58 20.51
N GLU A 80 -12.20 19.93 21.15
CA GLU A 80 -13.03 21.05 20.70
C GLU A 80 -12.26 22.38 20.73
N GLY A 81 -12.41 23.18 19.68
CA GLY A 81 -11.75 24.49 19.54
C GLY A 81 -10.38 24.46 18.87
N ASN A 82 -9.65 23.34 18.89
CA ASN A 82 -8.31 23.25 18.28
C ASN A 82 -8.32 23.31 16.75
N LEU A 83 -9.44 22.97 16.10
CA LEU A 83 -9.59 23.18 14.65
C LEU A 83 -9.57 24.68 14.27
N ASP A 84 -10.20 25.54 15.07
CA ASP A 84 -10.18 26.99 14.85
C ASP A 84 -8.77 27.57 15.09
N ILE A 85 -8.05 27.01 16.07
CA ILE A 85 -6.63 27.33 16.31
C ILE A 85 -5.77 26.94 15.10
N MET A 86 -6.00 25.75 14.51
CA MET A 86 -5.30 25.31 13.30
C MET A 86 -5.52 26.28 12.13
N ASP A 87 -6.77 26.68 11.89
CA ASP A 87 -7.10 27.61 10.81
C ASP A 87 -6.46 28.98 11.01
N LYS A 88 -6.50 29.51 12.25
CA LYS A 88 -5.84 30.78 12.62
C LYS A 88 -4.33 30.71 12.43
N LEU A 89 -3.68 29.64 12.89
CA LEU A 89 -2.24 29.44 12.73
C LEU A 89 -1.85 29.31 11.27
N ALA A 90 -2.62 28.59 10.46
CA ALA A 90 -2.34 28.46 9.03
C ALA A 90 -2.39 29.81 8.32
N VAL A 91 -3.52 30.52 8.45
CA VAL A 91 -3.71 31.83 7.81
C VAL A 91 -2.69 32.85 8.32
N GLY A 92 -2.43 32.86 9.63
CA GLY A 92 -1.47 33.78 10.26
C GLY A 92 -0.03 33.55 9.83
N ASN A 93 0.33 32.30 9.49
CA ASN A 93 1.65 31.94 8.95
C ASN A 93 1.68 31.86 7.41
N GLY A 94 0.63 32.35 6.74
CA GLY A 94 0.63 32.56 5.29
C GLY A 94 0.38 31.30 4.45
N PHE A 95 -0.26 30.27 5.00
CA PHE A 95 -0.66 29.06 4.28
C PHE A 95 -2.11 28.66 4.58
N GLU A 96 -2.66 27.71 3.81
CA GLU A 96 -3.98 27.13 4.08
C GLU A 96 -3.82 25.71 4.61
N ALA A 97 -4.50 25.41 5.73
CA ALA A 97 -4.47 24.07 6.31
C ALA A 97 -5.21 23.08 5.39
N ALA A 98 -4.49 22.07 4.88
CA ALA A 98 -5.05 21.03 4.02
C ALA A 98 -5.25 19.68 4.74
N GLY A 99 -4.73 19.54 5.96
CA GLY A 99 -4.78 18.31 6.76
C GLY A 99 -3.68 18.27 7.81
N VAL A 100 -3.63 17.18 8.58
CA VAL A 100 -2.61 16.93 9.62
C VAL A 100 -1.68 15.77 9.20
N PRO A 101 -0.43 15.72 9.71
CA PRO A 101 0.16 16.67 10.65
C PRO A 101 0.59 18.00 10.01
N ILE A 102 0.74 19.03 10.83
CA ILE A 102 1.33 20.31 10.44
C ILE A 102 2.43 20.66 11.44
N ALA A 103 3.63 20.96 10.95
CA ALA A 103 4.70 21.56 11.75
C ALA A 103 4.97 22.99 11.28
N ILE A 104 5.18 23.88 12.25
CA ILE A 104 5.53 25.28 12.00
C ILE A 104 6.72 25.65 12.88
N VAL A 105 7.77 26.19 12.26
CA VAL A 105 9.00 26.66 12.93
C VAL A 105 9.44 27.97 12.30
N GLY A 106 9.43 29.05 13.08
CA GLY A 106 9.65 30.40 12.55
C GLY A 106 8.65 30.71 11.43
N ASP A 107 9.15 31.11 10.27
CA ASP A 107 8.33 31.42 9.09
C ASP A 107 8.10 30.22 8.15
N LYS A 108 8.60 29.03 8.51
CA LYS A 108 8.47 27.81 7.70
C LYS A 108 7.36 26.91 8.23
N ASN A 109 6.66 26.26 7.30
CA ASN A 109 5.58 25.33 7.58
C ASN A 109 5.67 24.09 6.68
N TRP A 110 5.20 22.95 7.20
CA TRP A 110 5.11 21.69 6.49
C TRP A 110 3.76 21.05 6.76
N ILE A 111 3.12 20.51 5.72
CA ILE A 111 1.84 19.78 5.81
C ILE A 111 2.13 18.33 5.41
N GLY A 112 1.86 17.40 6.32
CA GLY A 112 2.28 16.00 6.22
C GLY A 112 3.68 15.77 6.80
N PHE A 113 4.10 14.50 6.83
CA PHE A 113 5.43 14.13 7.33
C PHE A 113 6.06 13.01 6.49
N SER A 114 7.36 13.19 6.21
CA SER A 114 8.28 12.27 5.52
C SER A 114 9.70 12.46 6.07
N GLU A 115 10.64 11.56 5.76
CA GLU A 115 12.06 11.74 6.14
C GLU A 115 12.66 13.02 5.53
N SER A 116 12.22 13.41 4.33
CA SER A 116 12.65 14.68 3.71
C SER A 116 12.21 15.88 4.54
N TYR A 117 10.93 15.94 4.96
CA TYR A 117 10.43 17.00 5.81
C TYR A 117 11.06 16.97 7.19
N GLY A 118 11.33 15.79 7.77
CA GLY A 118 12.10 15.68 9.01
C GLY A 118 13.46 16.39 8.93
N ARG A 119 14.22 16.18 7.84
CA ARG A 119 15.51 16.88 7.64
C ARG A 119 15.34 18.39 7.49
N GLU A 120 14.31 18.84 6.78
CA GLU A 120 14.02 20.27 6.61
C GLU A 120 13.60 20.93 7.92
N ILE A 121 12.79 20.24 8.73
CA ILE A 121 12.37 20.67 10.07
C ILE A 121 13.58 20.75 11.00
N GLU A 122 14.45 19.72 11.00
CA GLU A 122 15.68 19.74 11.80
C GLU A 122 16.59 20.91 11.39
N GLU A 123 16.77 21.14 10.08
CA GLU A 123 17.56 22.27 9.58
C GLU A 123 16.95 23.62 10.01
N ALA A 124 15.63 23.74 10.03
CA ALA A 124 14.94 24.92 10.54
C ALA A 124 15.14 25.10 12.05
N ILE A 125 15.00 24.04 12.85
CA ILE A 125 15.26 24.07 14.30
C ILE A 125 16.69 24.54 14.57
N LYS A 126 17.66 23.95 13.86
CA LYS A 126 19.07 24.30 13.98
C LYS A 126 19.34 25.77 13.62
N THR A 127 18.74 26.25 12.53
CA THR A 127 18.86 27.66 12.11
C THR A 127 18.27 28.58 13.17
N CYS A 128 17.08 28.27 13.67
CA CYS A 128 16.40 29.05 14.70
C CYS A 128 17.13 29.06 16.04
N SER A 129 17.83 27.97 16.37
CA SER A 129 18.68 27.88 17.57
C SER A 129 19.81 28.92 17.55
N VAL A 130 20.36 29.19 16.36
CA VAL A 130 21.46 30.16 16.17
C VAL A 130 20.95 31.58 15.96
N GLU A 131 19.96 31.77 15.09
CA GLU A 131 19.56 33.10 14.61
C GLU A 131 18.38 33.74 15.36
N ALA A 132 17.75 32.98 16.28
CA ALA A 132 16.49 33.31 16.96
C ALA A 132 15.32 33.48 15.97
N CYS A 133 14.32 32.59 16.08
CA CYS A 133 13.10 32.67 15.29
C CYS A 133 11.93 33.20 16.12
N LYS A 134 10.96 33.80 15.41
CA LYS A 134 9.67 34.18 15.97
C LYS A 134 8.90 32.93 16.42
N ASP A 135 8.16 33.00 17.53
CA ASP A 135 7.21 31.95 17.91
C ASP A 135 6.05 31.91 16.88
N PRO A 136 5.76 30.75 16.26
CA PRO A 136 4.70 30.62 15.26
C PRO A 136 3.30 31.00 15.72
N ALA A 137 3.03 31.04 17.02
CA ALA A 137 1.76 31.45 17.60
C ALA A 137 1.72 32.95 17.97
N GLU A 138 2.87 33.62 18.01
CA GLU A 138 3.00 34.99 18.50
C GLU A 138 2.31 36.00 17.56
N GLY A 139 1.37 36.75 18.12
CA GLY A 139 0.57 37.74 17.39
C GLY A 139 -0.54 37.13 16.54
N ILE A 140 -0.74 35.80 16.58
CA ILE A 140 -1.81 35.09 15.87
C ILE A 140 -2.84 34.54 16.85
N LEU A 141 -2.38 33.87 17.92
CA LEU A 141 -3.24 33.27 18.94
C LEU A 141 -3.37 34.17 20.19
N SER A 142 -4.50 34.07 20.88
CA SER A 142 -4.71 34.68 22.21
C SER A 142 -3.88 33.95 23.27
N ALA A 143 -3.71 34.58 24.45
CA ALA A 143 -2.98 33.96 25.55
C ALA A 143 -3.65 32.65 26.02
N GLU A 144 -4.98 32.59 25.98
CA GLU A 144 -5.76 31.40 26.30
C GLU A 144 -5.56 30.29 25.26
N GLU A 145 -5.50 30.63 23.98
CA GLU A 145 -5.26 29.67 22.88
C GLU A 145 -3.82 29.14 22.86
N ILE A 146 -2.84 29.97 23.26
CA ILE A 146 -1.46 29.51 23.48
C ILE A 146 -1.41 28.55 24.67
N ALA A 147 -2.12 28.85 25.76
CA ALA A 147 -2.19 28.00 26.94
C ALA A 147 -2.95 26.68 26.71
N ALA A 148 -3.82 26.63 25.69
CA ALA A 148 -4.48 25.40 25.25
C ALA A 148 -3.52 24.43 24.54
N GLY A 149 -2.37 24.93 24.06
CA GLY A 149 -1.31 24.10 23.47
C GLY A 149 -0.62 23.27 24.54
N VAL A 150 -0.66 21.95 24.38
CA VAL A 150 -0.10 21.02 25.35
C VAL A 150 1.40 20.82 25.05
N PRO A 151 2.31 20.98 26.03
CA PRO A 151 3.72 20.61 25.85
C PRO A 151 3.86 19.14 25.46
N PHE A 152 4.72 18.85 24.49
CA PHE A 152 4.91 17.51 23.95
C PHE A 152 5.19 16.43 25.04
N ALA A 153 5.97 16.78 26.06
CA ALA A 153 6.27 15.91 27.19
C ALA A 153 5.03 15.34 27.92
N GLN A 154 3.90 16.07 27.92
CA GLN A 154 2.67 15.61 28.60
C GLN A 154 1.88 14.59 27.77
N ILE A 155 2.02 14.60 26.44
CA ILE A 155 1.35 13.61 25.55
C ILE A 155 2.01 12.23 25.67
N GLN A 156 3.29 12.19 26.06
CA GLN A 156 4.05 10.95 26.18
C GLN A 156 3.59 10.08 27.36
N GLU A 157 3.02 10.69 28.40
CA GLU A 157 2.50 9.98 29.58
C GLU A 157 1.12 9.34 29.34
N GLU A 158 0.24 9.98 28.56
CA GLU A 158 -1.11 9.45 28.29
C GLU A 158 -1.11 8.20 27.40
N PHE A 159 -0.11 8.04 26.51
CA PHE A 159 0.05 6.85 25.66
C PHE A 159 0.99 5.79 26.24
N GLY A 160 1.71 6.09 27.32
CA GLY A 160 2.67 5.18 27.96
C GLY A 160 2.10 4.21 29.01
N SER A 161 0.82 4.34 29.37
CA SER A 161 0.23 3.65 30.54
C SER A 161 -0.38 2.25 30.28
N SER A 162 0.12 1.49 29.31
CA SER A 162 -0.25 0.06 29.18
C SER A 162 0.97 -0.85 28.98
N SER A 163 1.88 -0.86 29.95
CA SER A 163 2.70 -2.04 30.25
C SER A 163 3.35 -1.92 31.62
N GLU A 164 2.79 -2.61 32.59
CA GLU A 164 3.39 -2.81 33.90
C GLU A 164 4.60 -3.75 33.83
N ALA A 165 5.74 -3.22 34.31
CA ALA A 165 6.74 -3.85 35.17
C ALA A 165 7.46 -5.14 34.72
N SER A 166 8.74 -4.98 34.38
CA SER A 166 9.88 -5.64 35.06
C SER A 166 11.22 -4.95 34.68
N GLN A 167 11.97 -4.48 35.68
CA GLN A 167 13.32 -3.88 35.57
C GLN A 167 14.44 -4.96 35.42
N PRO A 168 15.74 -4.63 35.47
CA PRO A 168 16.56 -4.10 34.37
C PRO A 168 17.78 -5.02 34.08
N THR A 169 18.27 -5.10 32.85
CA THR A 169 19.65 -5.56 32.59
C THR A 169 20.26 -4.83 31.41
N GLU A 170 21.47 -4.34 31.65
CA GLU A 170 22.37 -3.54 30.81
C GLU A 170 22.72 -4.16 29.44
N PRO A 171 23.33 -3.36 28.54
CA PRO A 171 23.10 -3.46 27.10
C PRO A 171 23.98 -4.51 26.45
N THR A 172 23.37 -5.38 25.64
CA THR A 172 24.09 -6.13 24.62
C THR A 172 23.68 -5.61 23.26
N THR A 173 24.63 -4.93 22.63
CA THR A 173 24.75 -4.68 21.20
C THR A 173 24.19 -5.83 20.35
N SER A 174 23.22 -5.53 19.48
CA SER A 174 23.13 -5.91 18.06
C SER A 174 21.69 -5.75 17.57
N GLU A 175 21.51 -4.86 16.59
CA GLU A 175 20.54 -4.96 15.49
C GLU A 175 19.05 -5.17 15.83
N THR A 176 18.26 -4.11 15.68
CA THR A 176 17.28 -3.95 14.59
C THR A 176 16.70 -2.55 14.66
N ASN A 177 17.21 -1.64 13.81
CA ASN A 177 16.49 -0.43 13.45
C ASN A 177 15.28 -0.87 12.61
N GLU A 178 14.15 -1.16 13.24
CA GLU A 178 12.88 -1.16 12.52
C GLU A 178 12.47 0.30 12.29
N SER A 179 12.95 0.86 11.17
CA SER A 179 12.34 2.08 10.63
C SER A 179 10.94 1.73 10.14
N PHE A 180 9.93 2.40 10.68
CA PHE A 180 8.59 2.36 10.11
C PHE A 180 8.51 3.27 8.87
N GLY A 181 9.26 2.92 7.83
CA GLY A 181 9.19 3.57 6.53
C GLY A 181 7.97 3.08 5.76
N VAL A 182 6.98 3.95 5.57
CA VAL A 182 5.81 3.76 4.67
C VAL A 182 6.23 3.55 3.20
N TYR A 183 7.51 3.76 2.88
CA TYR A 183 8.12 3.47 1.59
C TYR A 183 8.95 2.18 1.56
N THR A 184 8.89 1.32 2.57
CA THR A 184 9.59 0.02 2.54
C THR A 184 8.72 -1.06 1.90
N LEU A 185 9.09 -1.49 0.68
CA LEU A 185 8.46 -2.60 -0.02
C LEU A 185 9.26 -3.88 0.28
N PHE A 186 8.68 -4.80 1.06
CA PHE A 186 9.30 -6.11 1.31
C PHE A 186 9.04 -7.08 0.14
N ILE A 187 10.05 -7.32 -0.69
CA ILE A 187 9.94 -8.24 -1.81
C ILE A 187 10.30 -9.66 -1.35
N PRO A 188 9.43 -10.67 -1.53
CA PRO A 188 9.78 -12.06 -1.22
C PRO A 188 11.02 -12.49 -2.02
N LEU A 189 12.03 -13.04 -1.33
CA LEU A 189 13.42 -13.33 -1.75
C LEU A 189 14.45 -12.19 -1.64
N ILE A 190 14.08 -10.91 -1.68
CA ILE A 190 15.04 -9.79 -1.77
C ILE A 190 15.16 -9.01 -0.45
N GLY A 191 14.11 -8.97 0.38
CA GLY A 191 14.11 -8.25 1.66
C GLY A 191 13.38 -6.90 1.60
N GLN A 192 13.53 -6.06 2.64
CA GLN A 192 12.93 -4.72 2.68
C GLN A 192 13.68 -3.79 1.71
N VAL A 193 12.98 -3.24 0.73
CA VAL A 193 13.51 -2.25 -0.22
C VAL A 193 12.85 -0.91 0.05
N ASP A 194 13.64 0.05 0.47
CA ASP A 194 13.20 1.43 0.65
C ASP A 194 13.03 2.12 -0.71
N LEU A 195 11.78 2.39 -1.09
CA LEU A 195 11.37 2.96 -2.37
C LEU A 195 11.79 4.42 -2.52
N GLU A 196 12.02 5.15 -1.42
CA GLU A 196 12.45 6.56 -1.44
C GLU A 196 13.93 6.68 -1.88
N LYS A 197 14.72 5.64 -1.59
CA LYS A 197 16.12 5.52 -2.03
C LYS A 197 16.27 4.95 -3.45
N GLN A 198 15.17 4.48 -4.06
CA GLN A 198 15.16 3.94 -5.41
C GLN A 198 14.84 5.01 -6.44
N SER A 199 15.30 4.81 -7.67
CA SER A 199 14.85 5.69 -8.77
C SER A 199 13.33 5.58 -8.95
N LEU A 200 12.68 6.69 -9.32
CA LEU A 200 11.24 6.73 -9.61
C LEU A 200 10.78 5.63 -10.58
N ALA A 201 11.64 5.25 -11.53
CA ALA A 201 11.37 4.17 -12.47
C ALA A 201 11.32 2.78 -11.80
N ILE A 202 12.23 2.51 -10.86
CA ILE A 202 12.25 1.25 -10.10
C ILE A 202 11.05 1.19 -9.17
N ALA A 203 10.74 2.27 -8.46
CA ALA A 203 9.55 2.35 -7.62
C ALA A 203 8.27 2.12 -8.44
N THR A 204 8.17 2.75 -9.62
CA THR A 204 7.07 2.54 -10.57
C THR A 204 6.97 1.07 -10.99
N LEU A 205 8.09 0.44 -11.35
CA LEU A 205 8.11 -0.96 -11.79
C LEU A 205 7.64 -1.89 -10.68
N LEU A 206 8.12 -1.69 -9.45
CA LEU A 206 7.75 -2.52 -8.31
C LEU A 206 6.27 -2.37 -7.94
N ILE A 207 5.78 -1.14 -7.84
CA ILE A 207 4.37 -0.87 -7.51
C ILE A 207 3.46 -1.44 -8.60
N ALA A 208 3.74 -1.16 -9.87
CA ALA A 208 2.93 -1.63 -10.99
C ALA A 208 2.95 -3.17 -11.12
N PHE A 209 4.07 -3.82 -10.80
CA PHE A 209 4.15 -5.28 -10.82
C PHE A 209 3.27 -5.91 -9.74
N VAL A 210 3.30 -5.36 -8.52
CA VAL A 210 2.46 -5.85 -7.42
C VAL A 210 0.98 -5.60 -7.71
N ASP A 211 0.66 -4.44 -8.29
CA ASP A 211 -0.71 -4.11 -8.72
C ASP A 211 -1.21 -5.03 -9.84
N GLY A 212 -0.39 -5.31 -10.85
CA GLY A 212 -0.77 -6.18 -11.98
C GLY A 212 -1.20 -7.59 -11.55
N VAL A 213 -0.50 -8.16 -10.55
CA VAL A 213 -0.81 -9.49 -9.98
C VAL A 213 -2.02 -9.43 -9.02
N ASN A 214 -3.16 -8.96 -9.54
CA ASN A 214 -4.39 -8.78 -8.80
C ASN A 214 -5.30 -10.03 -8.90
N PRO A 215 -5.85 -10.54 -7.78
CA PRO A 215 -6.83 -11.62 -7.83
C PRO A 215 -8.04 -11.35 -8.74
N CYS A 216 -8.45 -10.08 -8.87
CA CYS A 216 -9.57 -9.65 -9.71
C CYS A 216 -9.22 -9.77 -11.22
N SER A 217 -8.00 -9.38 -11.63
CA SER A 217 -7.52 -9.45 -13.02
C SER A 217 -7.39 -10.90 -13.51
N ILE A 218 -6.78 -11.76 -12.69
CA ILE A 218 -6.63 -13.20 -12.97
C ILE A 218 -8.00 -13.88 -13.12
N TRP A 219 -8.98 -13.53 -12.27
CA TRP A 219 -10.34 -14.07 -12.38
C TRP A 219 -11.06 -13.60 -13.65
N ALA A 220 -10.93 -12.32 -14.01
CA ALA A 220 -11.53 -11.80 -15.24
C ALA A 220 -10.94 -12.45 -16.49
N LEU A 221 -9.61 -12.58 -16.54
CA LEU A 221 -8.91 -13.17 -17.66
C LEU A 221 -9.24 -14.66 -17.84
N THR A 222 -9.42 -15.40 -16.74
CA THR A 222 -9.85 -16.80 -16.81
C THR A 222 -11.30 -16.95 -17.29
N MET A 223 -12.20 -16.02 -16.95
CA MET A 223 -13.56 -15.97 -17.51
C MET A 223 -13.55 -15.63 -19.00
N LEU A 224 -12.78 -14.61 -19.39
CA LEU A 224 -12.57 -14.23 -20.79
C LEU A 224 -12.04 -15.42 -21.58
N LEU A 225 -11.05 -16.11 -21.04
CA LEU A 225 -10.46 -17.29 -21.67
C LEU A 225 -11.50 -18.43 -21.78
N ALA A 226 -12.27 -18.71 -20.73
CA ALA A 226 -13.32 -19.72 -20.77
C ALA A 226 -14.35 -19.48 -21.88
N ILE A 227 -14.73 -18.22 -22.13
CA ILE A 227 -15.70 -17.87 -23.17
C ILE A 227 -15.06 -17.94 -24.57
N THR A 228 -13.84 -17.43 -24.72
CA THR A 228 -13.17 -17.29 -26.03
C THR A 228 -12.57 -18.59 -26.56
N LEU A 229 -12.15 -19.51 -25.69
CA LEU A 229 -11.64 -20.84 -26.10
C LEU A 229 -12.69 -21.67 -26.87
N HIS A 230 -13.99 -21.42 -26.63
CA HIS A 230 -15.08 -22.09 -27.34
C HIS A 230 -15.33 -21.56 -28.77
N THR A 231 -14.73 -20.43 -29.15
CA THR A 231 -14.87 -19.85 -30.50
C THR A 231 -14.10 -20.62 -31.57
N GLY A 232 -13.13 -21.47 -31.20
CA GLY A 232 -12.40 -22.37 -32.12
C GLY A 232 -11.39 -21.70 -33.08
N SER A 233 -11.41 -20.37 -33.24
CA SER A 233 -10.51 -19.62 -34.12
C SER A 233 -9.45 -18.83 -33.34
N ARG A 234 -8.17 -19.22 -33.47
CA ARG A 234 -7.03 -18.54 -32.84
C ARG A 234 -6.96 -17.05 -33.16
N LYS A 235 -7.31 -16.67 -34.40
CA LYS A 235 -7.33 -15.27 -34.84
C LYS A 235 -8.38 -14.45 -34.08
N LYS A 236 -9.60 -15.00 -33.92
CA LYS A 236 -10.67 -14.32 -33.17
C LYS A 236 -10.30 -14.18 -31.69
N VAL A 237 -9.74 -15.24 -31.08
CA VAL A 237 -9.28 -15.21 -29.68
C VAL A 237 -8.19 -14.14 -29.48
N MET A 238 -7.20 -14.07 -30.38
CA MET A 238 -6.12 -13.08 -30.31
C MET A 238 -6.63 -11.64 -30.40
N ILE A 239 -7.60 -11.36 -31.29
CA ILE A 239 -8.22 -10.04 -31.40
C ILE A 239 -8.94 -9.67 -30.09
N ILE A 240 -9.73 -10.59 -29.53
CA ILE A 240 -10.48 -10.35 -28.29
C ILE A 240 -9.51 -10.03 -27.14
N GLY A 241 -8.46 -10.82 -26.95
CA GLY A 241 -7.52 -10.57 -25.86
C GLY A 241 -6.74 -9.27 -26.01
N ILE A 242 -6.27 -8.94 -27.23
CA ILE A 242 -5.56 -7.66 -27.46
C ILE A 242 -6.49 -6.47 -27.21
N VAL A 243 -7.73 -6.53 -27.68
CA VAL A 243 -8.73 -5.48 -27.44
C VAL A 243 -9.05 -5.36 -25.96
N PHE A 244 -9.25 -6.49 -25.26
CA PHE A 244 -9.52 -6.51 -23.83
C PHE A 244 -8.38 -5.84 -23.06
N ILE A 245 -7.15 -6.33 -23.24
CA ILE A 245 -5.93 -5.82 -22.60
C ILE A 245 -5.74 -4.32 -22.86
N PHE A 246 -5.91 -3.88 -24.11
CA PHE A 246 -5.76 -2.48 -24.47
C PHE A 246 -6.83 -1.59 -23.82
N VAL A 247 -8.10 -2.03 -23.81
CA VAL A 247 -9.20 -1.27 -23.22
C VAL A 247 -9.05 -1.18 -21.70
N THR A 248 -8.66 -2.28 -21.04
CA THR A 248 -8.39 -2.29 -19.60
C THR A 248 -7.28 -1.30 -19.26
N ALA A 249 -6.13 -1.36 -19.93
CA ALA A 249 -5.03 -0.41 -19.73
C ALA A 249 -5.44 1.04 -20.00
N MET A 250 -6.28 1.29 -21.01
CA MET A 250 -6.79 2.64 -21.31
C MET A 250 -7.69 3.17 -20.19
N ILE A 251 -8.65 2.37 -19.72
CA ILE A 251 -9.57 2.76 -18.65
C ILE A 251 -8.80 2.97 -17.34
N TYR A 252 -7.85 2.08 -17.04
CA TYR A 252 -7.00 2.19 -15.87
C TYR A 252 -6.12 3.47 -15.94
N GLY A 253 -5.50 3.75 -17.09
CA GLY A 253 -4.74 4.99 -17.30
C GLY A 253 -5.59 6.25 -17.17
N LEU A 254 -6.81 6.26 -17.71
CA LEU A 254 -7.76 7.37 -17.54
C LEU A 254 -8.14 7.56 -16.07
N PHE A 255 -8.29 6.46 -15.34
CA PHE A 255 -8.53 6.51 -13.90
C PHE A 255 -7.35 7.16 -13.16
N ILE A 256 -6.11 6.72 -13.39
CA ILE A 256 -4.91 7.31 -12.77
C ILE A 256 -4.77 8.80 -13.10
N LEU A 257 -5.02 9.19 -14.36
CA LEU A 257 -5.03 10.60 -14.77
C LEU A 257 -6.14 11.41 -14.08
N GLY A 258 -7.31 10.77 -13.89
CA GLY A 258 -8.47 11.37 -13.22
C GLY A 258 -8.33 11.48 -11.71
N ILE A 259 -7.45 10.67 -11.09
CA ILE A 259 -7.22 10.67 -9.64
C ILE A 259 -6.98 12.08 -9.13
N PHE A 260 -6.04 12.86 -9.70
CA PHE A 260 -5.72 14.21 -9.20
C PHE A 260 -6.90 15.19 -9.19
N SER A 261 -7.81 15.07 -10.16
CA SER A 261 -9.03 15.88 -10.21
C SER A 261 -10.07 15.40 -9.18
N ALA A 262 -10.10 14.08 -8.93
CA ALA A 262 -10.92 13.48 -7.89
C ALA A 262 -10.32 13.66 -6.49
N LEU A 263 -9.00 13.90 -6.35
CA LEU A 263 -8.30 14.01 -5.07
C LEU A 263 -8.81 15.22 -4.25
N THR A 264 -9.37 16.23 -4.90
CA THR A 264 -9.97 17.43 -4.29
C THR A 264 -11.38 17.21 -3.76
N LEU A 265 -12.03 16.09 -4.10
CA LEU A 265 -13.32 15.65 -3.54
C LEU A 265 -13.17 14.70 -2.33
N LEU A 266 -11.93 14.39 -1.90
CA LEU A 266 -11.62 13.21 -1.08
C LEU A 266 -11.79 13.32 0.43
N SER A 267 -12.22 14.44 0.98
CA SER A 267 -12.47 14.51 2.43
C SER A 267 -13.62 13.59 2.89
N SER A 268 -14.32 12.90 1.97
CA SER A 268 -15.41 11.96 2.26
C SER A 268 -15.20 10.54 1.67
N LEU A 269 -13.97 10.00 1.62
CA LEU A 269 -13.73 8.67 1.00
C LEU A 269 -14.27 7.44 1.76
N GLY A 270 -14.68 7.58 3.03
CA GLY A 270 -15.12 6.43 3.83
C GLY A 270 -16.29 5.66 3.21
N TRP A 271 -17.25 6.35 2.56
CA TRP A 271 -18.41 5.68 1.98
C TRP A 271 -18.10 4.87 0.72
N ILE A 272 -17.14 5.33 -0.11
CA ILE A 272 -16.73 4.62 -1.33
C ILE A 272 -16.09 3.28 -0.96
N GLN A 273 -15.21 3.28 0.04
CA GLN A 273 -14.59 2.07 0.56
C GLN A 273 -15.63 1.08 1.08
N ILE A 274 -16.65 1.55 1.81
CA ILE A 274 -17.74 0.70 2.30
C ILE A 274 -18.51 0.09 1.12
N ILE A 275 -18.87 0.88 0.11
CA ILE A 275 -19.57 0.37 -1.07
C ILE A 275 -18.73 -0.69 -1.80
N VAL A 276 -17.44 -0.40 -2.03
CA VAL A 276 -16.51 -1.33 -2.67
C VAL A 276 -16.40 -2.63 -1.88
N SER A 277 -16.25 -2.55 -0.56
CA SER A 277 -16.14 -3.71 0.32
C SER A 277 -17.42 -4.55 0.31
N LEU A 278 -18.60 -3.91 0.28
CA LEU A 278 -19.89 -4.60 0.17
C LEU A 278 -20.05 -5.30 -1.18
N VAL A 279 -19.64 -4.66 -2.27
CA VAL A 279 -19.65 -5.27 -3.61
C VAL A 279 -18.70 -6.47 -3.65
N ALA A 280 -17.45 -6.32 -3.18
CA ALA A 280 -16.48 -7.41 -3.11
C ALA A 280 -16.99 -8.57 -2.25
N LEU A 281 -17.60 -8.28 -1.09
CA LEU A 281 -18.20 -9.28 -0.21
C LEU A 281 -19.36 -10.03 -0.89
N PHE A 282 -20.22 -9.32 -1.63
CA PHE A 282 -21.29 -9.93 -2.41
C PHE A 282 -20.75 -10.91 -3.46
N PHE A 283 -19.74 -10.50 -4.23
CA PHE A 283 -19.10 -11.39 -5.22
C PHE A 283 -18.38 -12.56 -4.55
N ALA A 284 -17.72 -12.34 -3.41
CA ALA A 284 -17.05 -13.38 -2.64
C ALA A 284 -18.01 -14.47 -2.18
N ILE A 285 -19.15 -14.08 -1.56
CA ILE A 285 -20.16 -15.01 -1.06
C ILE A 285 -20.73 -15.87 -2.20
N ILE A 286 -21.07 -15.26 -3.34
CA ILE A 286 -21.63 -16.00 -4.48
C ILE A 286 -20.61 -16.98 -5.07
N ASN A 287 -19.35 -16.56 -5.24
CA ASN A 287 -18.29 -17.42 -5.77
C ASN A 287 -17.99 -18.61 -4.83
N ILE A 288 -17.92 -18.38 -3.51
CA ILE A 288 -17.73 -19.46 -2.53
C ILE A 288 -18.94 -20.39 -2.50
N LYS A 289 -20.17 -19.86 -2.54
CA LYS A 289 -21.39 -20.67 -2.61
C LYS A 289 -21.38 -21.56 -3.86
N ASP A 290 -21.03 -20.99 -5.02
CA ASP A 290 -21.01 -21.71 -6.28
C ASP A 290 -19.97 -22.85 -6.30
N TYR A 291 -18.90 -22.79 -5.51
CA TYR A 291 -18.00 -23.92 -5.34
C TYR A 291 -18.73 -25.16 -4.77
N PHE A 292 -19.48 -24.98 -3.67
CA PHE A 292 -20.21 -26.07 -3.01
C PHE A 292 -21.48 -26.48 -3.78
N TRP A 293 -22.31 -25.50 -4.15
CA TRP A 293 -23.60 -25.68 -4.82
C TRP A 293 -23.59 -25.05 -6.21
N TYR A 294 -22.79 -25.66 -7.08
CA TYR A 294 -22.63 -25.18 -8.46
C TYR A 294 -23.96 -25.23 -9.22
N LYS A 295 -24.31 -24.11 -9.86
CA LYS A 295 -25.55 -23.87 -10.63
C LYS A 295 -26.87 -23.92 -9.84
N GLU A 296 -26.83 -24.00 -8.50
CA GLU A 296 -28.05 -23.94 -7.68
C GLU A 296 -28.26 -22.51 -7.12
N GLY A 297 -29.47 -21.95 -7.29
CA GLY A 297 -29.83 -20.61 -6.83
C GLY A 297 -29.18 -19.47 -7.62
N LEU A 298 -28.81 -18.38 -6.94
CA LEU A 298 -28.07 -17.26 -7.53
C LEU A 298 -26.63 -17.70 -7.86
N SER A 299 -26.31 -17.85 -9.13
CA SER A 299 -25.00 -18.35 -9.59
C SER A 299 -24.52 -17.50 -10.77
N PHE A 300 -23.23 -17.15 -10.77
CA PHE A 300 -22.60 -16.49 -11.92
C PHE A 300 -22.29 -17.44 -13.07
N THR A 301 -22.61 -18.73 -12.91
CA THR A 301 -22.63 -19.70 -14.02
C THR A 301 -24.04 -19.93 -14.50
N ILE A 302 -24.19 -19.91 -15.82
CA ILE A 302 -25.42 -20.23 -16.57
C ILE A 302 -25.99 -21.57 -16.09
N SER A 303 -27.24 -21.55 -15.60
CA SER A 303 -27.98 -22.75 -15.20
C SER A 303 -28.30 -23.62 -16.41
N ASP A 304 -28.38 -24.95 -16.21
CA ASP A 304 -28.62 -25.89 -17.30
C ASP A 304 -30.00 -25.69 -17.96
N ASP A 305 -30.98 -25.18 -17.21
CA ASP A 305 -32.35 -24.94 -17.68
C ASP A 305 -32.46 -23.69 -18.58
N SER A 306 -31.59 -22.70 -18.39
CA SER A 306 -31.58 -21.46 -19.19
C SER A 306 -30.74 -21.57 -20.47
N LYS A 307 -30.00 -22.69 -20.64
CA LYS A 307 -29.12 -22.92 -21.79
C LYS A 307 -29.81 -22.75 -23.15
N PRO A 308 -31.02 -23.29 -23.41
CA PRO A 308 -31.60 -23.22 -24.75
C PRO A 308 -31.94 -21.79 -25.18
N GLY A 309 -32.54 -21.01 -24.28
CA GLY A 309 -32.93 -19.62 -24.54
C GLY A 309 -31.74 -18.67 -24.63
N LEU A 310 -30.71 -18.88 -23.79
CA LEU A 310 -29.47 -18.11 -23.88
C LEU A 310 -28.67 -18.47 -25.13
N PHE A 311 -28.55 -19.74 -25.51
CA PHE A 311 -27.86 -20.13 -26.74
C PHE A 311 -28.53 -19.58 -27.99
N GLN A 312 -29.87 -19.46 -28.03
CA GLN A 312 -30.57 -18.82 -29.14
C GLN A 312 -30.26 -17.31 -29.23
N LYS A 313 -30.22 -16.61 -28.09
CA LYS A 313 -29.84 -15.19 -28.03
C LYS A 313 -28.37 -14.99 -28.36
N MET A 314 -27.48 -15.82 -27.79
CA MET A 314 -26.06 -15.86 -28.13
C MET A 314 -25.87 -16.17 -29.60
N ARG A 315 -26.63 -17.07 -30.22
CA ARG A 315 -26.49 -17.37 -31.65
C ARG A 315 -26.94 -16.21 -32.53
N LYS A 316 -27.97 -15.46 -32.16
CA LYS A 316 -28.31 -14.19 -32.84
C LYS A 316 -27.22 -13.13 -32.71
N VAL A 317 -26.60 -13.01 -31.53
CA VAL A 317 -25.45 -12.11 -31.31
C VAL A 317 -24.21 -12.63 -32.03
N VAL A 318 -24.03 -13.94 -32.11
CA VAL A 318 -22.89 -14.59 -32.77
C VAL A 318 -23.02 -14.52 -34.29
N ASP A 319 -24.22 -14.69 -34.85
CA ASP A 319 -24.52 -14.44 -36.26
C ASP A 319 -24.34 -12.94 -36.61
N ALA A 320 -24.60 -12.03 -35.65
CA ALA A 320 -24.22 -10.62 -35.78
C ALA A 320 -22.70 -10.36 -35.55
N SER A 321 -22.00 -11.28 -34.88
CA SER A 321 -20.55 -11.24 -34.58
C SER A 321 -19.65 -11.85 -35.68
N ASP A 322 -20.24 -12.22 -36.82
CA ASP A 322 -19.46 -12.32 -38.05
C ASP A 322 -18.91 -10.95 -38.49
N SER A 323 -19.45 -9.85 -37.94
CA SER A 323 -18.84 -8.54 -38.00
C SER A 323 -17.71 -8.39 -36.95
N PHE A 324 -16.51 -8.06 -37.42
CA PHE A 324 -15.36 -7.71 -36.57
C PHE A 324 -15.71 -6.68 -35.49
N TRP A 325 -16.54 -5.69 -35.83
CA TRP A 325 -16.98 -4.62 -34.95
C TRP A 325 -17.91 -5.08 -33.82
N GLY A 326 -18.78 -6.06 -34.06
CA GLY A 326 -19.63 -6.62 -33.00
C GLY A 326 -18.81 -7.33 -31.93
N LEU A 327 -17.76 -8.04 -32.35
CA LEU A 327 -16.82 -8.70 -31.44
C LEU A 327 -16.01 -7.71 -30.61
N VAL A 328 -15.46 -6.68 -31.25
CA VAL A 328 -14.73 -5.59 -30.58
C VAL A 328 -15.63 -4.87 -29.59
N GLY A 329 -16.84 -4.47 -30.00
CA GLY A 329 -17.78 -3.76 -29.12
C GLY A 329 -18.18 -4.56 -27.89
N ALA A 330 -18.49 -5.85 -28.05
CA ALA A 330 -18.78 -6.72 -26.91
C ALA A 330 -17.59 -6.87 -25.95
N THR A 331 -16.37 -6.95 -26.51
CA THR A 331 -15.13 -7.02 -25.72
C THR A 331 -14.88 -5.74 -24.95
N VAL A 332 -15.09 -4.57 -25.55
CA VAL A 332 -14.95 -3.26 -24.89
C VAL A 332 -15.90 -3.14 -23.70
N VAL A 333 -17.17 -3.52 -23.87
CA VAL A 333 -18.16 -3.46 -22.77
C VAL A 333 -17.78 -4.40 -21.63
N LEU A 334 -17.33 -5.62 -21.96
CA LEU A 334 -16.85 -6.57 -20.97
C LEU A 334 -15.61 -6.04 -20.22
N ALA A 335 -14.62 -5.53 -20.96
CA ALA A 335 -13.39 -4.96 -20.40
C ALA A 335 -13.69 -3.76 -19.49
N ALA A 336 -14.60 -2.88 -19.89
CA ALA A 336 -15.02 -1.74 -19.07
C ALA A 336 -15.70 -2.17 -17.76
N GLY A 337 -16.59 -3.17 -17.83
CA GLY A 337 -17.23 -3.73 -16.64
C GLY A 337 -16.24 -4.38 -15.69
N VAL A 338 -15.28 -5.14 -16.22
CA VAL A 338 -14.19 -5.73 -15.42
C VAL A 338 -13.32 -4.65 -14.79
N SER A 339 -12.86 -3.68 -15.58
CA SER A 339 -11.96 -2.61 -15.13
C SER A 339 -12.56 -1.80 -13.97
N LEU A 340 -13.89 -1.60 -13.97
CA LEU A 340 -14.58 -0.89 -12.90
C LEU A 340 -14.57 -1.67 -11.58
N VAL A 341 -14.68 -2.99 -11.64
CA VAL A 341 -14.56 -3.86 -10.46
C VAL A 341 -13.10 -3.98 -10.02
N GLU A 342 -12.19 -4.09 -10.97
CA GLU A 342 -10.76 -4.21 -10.74
C GLU A 342 -10.17 -2.99 -10.05
N PHE A 343 -10.57 -1.80 -10.50
CA PHE A 343 -10.22 -0.53 -9.87
C PHE A 343 -10.51 -0.57 -8.37
N ALA A 344 -11.69 -1.07 -7.98
CA ALA A 344 -12.08 -1.17 -6.59
C ALA A 344 -11.16 -2.10 -5.77
N CYS A 345 -10.55 -3.11 -6.42
CA CYS A 345 -9.63 -4.04 -5.78
C CYS A 345 -8.21 -3.47 -5.60
N THR A 346 -7.75 -2.56 -6.46
CA THR A 346 -6.34 -2.09 -6.47
C THR A 346 -6.13 -0.58 -6.43
N ALA A 347 -7.18 0.21 -6.21
CA ALA A 347 -7.15 1.67 -6.14
C ALA A 347 -6.01 2.26 -5.28
N GLY A 348 -5.59 1.55 -4.22
CA GLY A 348 -4.52 1.99 -3.33
C GLY A 348 -3.15 2.15 -4.01
N PHE A 349 -2.78 1.26 -4.95
CA PHE A 349 -1.47 1.31 -5.58
C PHE A 349 -1.27 2.54 -6.47
N PRO A 350 -2.21 2.90 -7.36
CA PRO A 350 -2.15 4.18 -8.07
C PRO A 350 -2.05 5.39 -7.17
N VAL A 351 -2.78 5.42 -6.05
CA VAL A 351 -2.76 6.56 -5.11
C VAL A 351 -1.37 6.73 -4.48
N VAL A 352 -0.78 5.63 -3.99
CA VAL A 352 0.58 5.65 -3.43
C VAL A 352 1.59 6.09 -4.49
N TRP A 353 1.47 5.56 -5.71
CA TRP A 353 2.34 5.93 -6.83
C TRP A 353 2.20 7.41 -7.23
N THR A 354 0.97 7.92 -7.37
CA THR A 354 0.75 9.33 -7.70
C THR A 354 1.28 10.25 -6.61
N ASN A 355 1.13 9.88 -5.33
CA ASN A 355 1.65 10.66 -4.21
C ASN A 355 3.19 10.69 -4.20
N LEU A 356 3.85 9.55 -4.48
CA LEU A 356 5.30 9.49 -4.63
C LEU A 356 5.77 10.43 -5.74
N LEU A 357 5.13 10.39 -6.91
CA LEU A 357 5.47 11.27 -8.02
C LEU A 357 5.24 12.75 -7.67
N SER A 358 4.14 13.07 -6.99
CA SER A 358 3.84 14.44 -6.54
C SER A 358 4.86 14.96 -5.54
N ALA A 359 5.31 14.13 -4.59
CA ALA A 359 6.33 14.50 -3.61
C ALA A 359 7.67 14.88 -4.29
N HIS A 360 8.01 14.20 -5.39
CA HIS A 360 9.20 14.49 -6.19
C HIS A 360 9.01 15.60 -7.25
N GLN A 361 7.85 16.26 -7.29
CA GLN A 361 7.52 17.36 -8.22
C GLN A 361 7.91 17.06 -9.68
N VAL A 362 7.59 15.85 -10.16
CA VAL A 362 7.98 15.43 -11.52
C VAL A 362 7.32 16.28 -12.60
N THR A 363 8.07 16.55 -13.68
CA THR A 363 7.52 17.24 -14.85
C THR A 363 6.39 16.43 -15.51
N PRO A 364 5.42 17.09 -16.19
CA PRO A 364 4.32 16.39 -16.86
C PRO A 364 4.77 15.35 -17.89
N ALA A 365 5.89 15.60 -18.58
CA ALA A 365 6.44 14.65 -19.55
C ALA A 365 6.98 13.38 -18.87
N THR A 366 7.72 13.54 -17.76
CA THR A 366 8.22 12.42 -16.96
C THR A 366 7.05 11.64 -16.34
N PHE A 367 6.01 12.34 -15.87
CA PHE A 367 4.80 11.72 -15.36
C PHE A 367 4.14 10.81 -16.41
N ILE A 368 3.93 11.30 -17.64
CA ILE A 368 3.34 10.49 -18.73
C ILE A 368 4.23 9.28 -19.06
N LEU A 369 5.55 9.45 -19.09
CA LEU A 369 6.47 8.35 -19.37
C LEU A 369 6.41 7.27 -18.27
N LEU A 370 6.39 7.68 -17.01
CA LEU A 370 6.26 6.76 -15.87
C LEU A 370 4.86 6.12 -15.83
N LEU A 371 3.80 6.83 -16.23
CA LEU A 371 2.46 6.27 -16.37
C LEU A 371 2.42 5.19 -17.45
N LEU A 372 3.03 5.43 -18.61
CA LEU A 372 3.11 4.41 -19.66
C LEU A 372 3.91 3.19 -19.21
N LEU A 373 5.00 3.40 -18.47
CA LEU A 373 5.75 2.31 -17.84
C LEU A 373 4.90 1.55 -16.83
N TYR A 374 4.15 2.26 -15.97
CA TYR A 374 3.22 1.69 -15.02
C TYR A 374 2.24 0.76 -15.74
N LEU A 375 1.51 1.29 -16.73
CA LEU A 375 0.49 0.54 -17.49
C LEU A 375 1.09 -0.67 -18.21
N ALA A 376 2.30 -0.56 -18.75
CA ALA A 376 2.97 -1.66 -19.42
C ALA A 376 3.33 -2.81 -18.47
N ILE A 377 3.82 -2.49 -17.26
CA ILE A 377 4.19 -3.49 -16.25
C ILE A 377 2.94 -4.08 -15.59
N TYR A 378 1.97 -3.24 -15.23
CA TYR A 378 0.67 -3.65 -14.69
C TYR A 378 -0.02 -4.68 -15.60
N GLN A 379 0.07 -4.51 -16.91
CA GLN A 379 -0.61 -5.37 -17.88
C GLN A 379 0.20 -6.63 -18.29
N LEU A 380 1.43 -6.75 -17.82
CA LEU A 380 2.39 -7.75 -18.29
C LEU A 380 1.97 -9.18 -17.93
N ASP A 381 1.43 -9.39 -16.74
CA ASP A 381 1.02 -10.70 -16.25
C ASP A 381 -0.24 -11.20 -16.99
N GLU A 382 -1.24 -10.34 -17.21
CA GLU A 382 -2.40 -10.66 -18.02
C GLU A 382 -1.99 -11.04 -19.45
N PHE A 383 -1.10 -10.24 -20.05
CA PHE A 383 -0.57 -10.53 -21.37
C PHE A 383 0.15 -11.88 -21.41
N ALA A 384 0.99 -12.18 -20.41
CA ALA A 384 1.70 -13.46 -20.31
C ALA A 384 0.74 -14.65 -20.17
N ILE A 385 -0.27 -14.56 -19.31
CA ILE A 385 -1.27 -15.62 -19.11
C ILE A 385 -2.09 -15.81 -20.39
N PHE A 386 -2.55 -14.72 -21.00
CA PHE A 386 -3.32 -14.75 -22.25
C PHE A 386 -2.55 -15.41 -23.39
N ILE A 387 -1.30 -14.99 -23.64
CA ILE A 387 -0.47 -15.55 -24.71
C ILE A 387 -0.19 -17.03 -24.45
N THR A 388 0.14 -17.39 -23.21
CA THR A 388 0.36 -18.80 -22.83
C THR A 388 -0.88 -19.64 -23.13
N ALA A 389 -2.07 -19.14 -22.80
CA ALA A 389 -3.31 -19.84 -23.08
C ALA A 389 -3.61 -19.97 -24.58
N VAL A 390 -3.34 -18.92 -25.37
CA VAL A 390 -3.51 -18.94 -26.84
C VAL A 390 -2.53 -19.89 -27.52
N VAL A 391 -1.30 -20.00 -27.04
CA VAL A 391 -0.32 -20.95 -27.58
C VAL A 391 -0.67 -22.39 -27.16
N THR A 392 -1.13 -22.59 -25.92
CA THR A 392 -1.51 -23.89 -25.33
C THR A 392 -2.92 -24.37 -25.73
N LEU A 393 -3.60 -23.68 -26.66
CA LEU A 393 -4.94 -23.96 -27.22
C LEU A 393 -5.20 -25.39 -27.78
N LYS A 394 -4.26 -26.33 -27.62
CA LYS A 394 -4.40 -27.75 -27.95
C LYS A 394 -4.95 -28.61 -26.80
N SER A 395 -4.95 -28.15 -25.53
CA SER A 395 -5.15 -29.10 -24.41
C SER A 395 -5.67 -28.51 -23.09
N SER A 396 -6.86 -27.92 -23.05
CA SER A 396 -7.71 -28.14 -21.88
C SER A 396 -9.18 -27.93 -22.23
N LYS A 397 -9.97 -29.01 -22.16
CA LYS A 397 -11.39 -28.84 -21.87
C LYS A 397 -11.43 -28.43 -20.40
N MET A 398 -11.73 -27.17 -20.12
CA MET A 398 -12.01 -26.71 -18.76
C MET A 398 -13.23 -27.49 -18.24
N GLU A 399 -12.96 -28.60 -17.54
CA GLU A 399 -14.02 -29.39 -16.91
C GLU A 399 -14.68 -28.58 -15.79
N GLU A 400 -15.92 -28.91 -15.45
CA GLU A 400 -16.69 -28.29 -14.37
C GLU A 400 -15.90 -28.21 -13.04
N LYS A 401 -15.02 -29.19 -12.80
CA LYS A 401 -14.13 -29.22 -11.63
C LYS A 401 -13.17 -28.03 -11.58
N HIS A 402 -12.58 -27.64 -12.71
CA HIS A 402 -11.66 -26.50 -12.78
C HIS A 402 -12.41 -25.20 -12.53
N GLY A 403 -13.60 -25.05 -13.12
CA GLY A 403 -14.47 -23.90 -12.89
C GLY A 403 -14.89 -23.76 -11.42
N ARG A 404 -15.23 -24.86 -10.72
CA ARG A 404 -15.52 -24.83 -9.27
C ARG A 404 -14.32 -24.36 -8.46
N ILE A 405 -13.13 -24.92 -8.70
CA ILE A 405 -11.91 -24.55 -7.97
C ILE A 405 -11.59 -23.07 -8.19
N LEU A 406 -11.68 -22.59 -9.43
CA LEU A 406 -11.43 -21.20 -9.76
C LEU A 406 -12.37 -20.23 -9.03
N LYS A 407 -13.64 -20.60 -8.87
CA LYS A 407 -14.58 -19.82 -8.05
C LYS A 407 -14.23 -19.81 -6.57
N LEU A 408 -13.73 -20.92 -6.02
CA LEU A 408 -13.25 -20.93 -4.64
C LEU A 408 -12.03 -20.01 -4.47
N ILE A 409 -11.08 -20.07 -5.41
CA ILE A 409 -9.88 -19.21 -5.41
C ILE A 409 -10.30 -17.74 -5.46
N GLY A 410 -11.05 -17.32 -6.49
CA GLY A 410 -11.51 -15.94 -6.62
C GLY A 410 -12.37 -15.48 -5.44
N GLY A 411 -13.29 -16.34 -4.99
CA GLY A 411 -14.18 -16.03 -3.87
C GLY A 411 -13.46 -15.87 -2.53
N THR A 412 -12.46 -16.71 -2.23
CA THR A 412 -11.67 -16.60 -0.98
C THR A 412 -10.76 -15.38 -0.99
N LEU A 413 -10.16 -15.04 -2.13
CA LEU A 413 -9.33 -13.84 -2.29
C LEU A 413 -10.16 -12.55 -2.22
N MET A 414 -11.34 -12.52 -2.85
CA MET A 414 -12.29 -11.40 -2.72
C MET A 414 -12.81 -11.26 -1.28
N LEU A 415 -13.05 -12.38 -0.58
CA LEU A 415 -13.50 -12.35 0.81
C LEU A 415 -12.42 -11.77 1.73
N SER A 416 -11.17 -12.20 1.58
CA SER A 416 -10.07 -11.70 2.41
C SER A 416 -9.83 -10.21 2.20
N LEU A 417 -9.91 -9.75 0.95
CA LEU A 417 -9.78 -8.33 0.62
C LEU A 417 -10.93 -7.52 1.22
N ALA A 418 -12.19 -7.98 1.05
CA ALA A 418 -13.36 -7.30 1.59
C ALA A 418 -13.31 -7.20 3.12
N ILE A 419 -12.87 -8.25 3.82
CA ILE A 419 -12.71 -8.24 5.28
C ILE A 419 -11.58 -7.28 5.70
N ALA A 420 -10.42 -7.32 5.03
CA ALA A 420 -9.31 -6.43 5.33
C ALA A 420 -9.74 -4.97 5.19
N MET A 421 -10.41 -4.61 4.08
CA MET A 421 -10.91 -3.26 3.86
C MET A 421 -12.05 -2.85 4.81
N LEU A 422 -12.83 -3.78 5.36
CA LEU A 422 -13.90 -3.47 6.32
C LEU A 422 -13.37 -3.25 7.75
N ILE A 423 -12.30 -3.96 8.14
CA ILE A 423 -11.67 -3.84 9.46
C ILE A 423 -10.81 -2.59 9.52
N ASP A 424 -9.84 -2.51 8.62
CA ASP A 424 -8.89 -1.40 8.57
C ASP A 424 -8.25 -1.33 7.16
N PRO A 425 -8.52 -0.27 6.38
CA PRO A 425 -7.90 -0.10 5.06
C PRO A 425 -6.37 0.00 5.13
N PHE A 426 -5.80 0.40 6.26
CA PHE A 426 -4.35 0.50 6.43
C PHE A 426 -3.65 -0.86 6.39
N ILE A 427 -4.38 -1.97 6.62
CA ILE A 427 -3.86 -3.33 6.44
C ILE A 427 -3.38 -3.54 5.00
N MET A 428 -4.09 -3.02 4.01
CA MET A 428 -3.74 -3.19 2.60
C MET A 428 -2.63 -2.25 2.12
N ASN A 429 -2.33 -1.20 2.90
CA ASN A 429 -1.28 -0.23 2.58
C ASN A 429 0.13 -0.80 2.86
N ARG A 430 0.25 -1.76 3.79
CA ARG A 430 1.52 -2.41 4.13
C ARG A 430 1.66 -3.72 3.36
N LEU A 431 2.72 -3.86 2.55
CA LEU A 431 2.92 -5.09 1.76
C LEU A 431 2.99 -6.36 2.62
N SER A 432 3.60 -6.30 3.81
CA SER A 432 3.66 -7.44 4.74
C SER A 432 2.26 -7.88 5.20
N SER A 433 1.39 -6.91 5.48
CA SER A 433 0.01 -7.15 5.90
C SER A 433 -0.82 -7.67 4.72
N SER A 434 -0.67 -7.10 3.53
CA SER A 434 -1.29 -7.61 2.29
C SER A 434 -0.85 -9.05 1.98
N LEU A 435 0.44 -9.36 2.08
CA LEU A 435 0.96 -10.73 1.92
C LEU A 435 0.41 -11.69 2.96
N LEU A 436 0.25 -11.25 4.22
CA LEU A 436 -0.35 -12.06 5.27
C LEU A 436 -1.83 -12.32 4.97
N VAL A 437 -2.59 -11.30 4.56
CA VAL A 437 -4.01 -11.43 4.18
C VAL A 437 -4.18 -12.42 3.03
N PHE A 438 -3.43 -12.28 1.95
CA PHE A 438 -3.51 -13.20 0.81
C PHE A 438 -2.94 -14.59 1.14
N GLY A 439 -1.87 -14.68 1.93
CA GLY A 439 -1.32 -15.94 2.42
C GLY A 439 -2.34 -16.71 3.28
N ALA A 440 -3.00 -16.01 4.21
CA ALA A 440 -4.09 -16.57 5.01
C ALA A 440 -5.26 -17.01 4.13
N ALA A 441 -5.62 -16.25 3.11
CA ALA A 441 -6.66 -16.62 2.15
C ALA A 441 -6.31 -17.92 1.39
N ILE A 442 -5.06 -18.08 0.95
CA ILE A 442 -4.57 -19.30 0.29
C ILE A 442 -4.61 -20.49 1.25
N VAL A 443 -4.12 -20.33 2.49
CA VAL A 443 -4.16 -21.39 3.51
C VAL A 443 -5.61 -21.79 3.80
N PHE A 444 -6.50 -20.81 3.97
CA PHE A 444 -7.93 -21.05 4.20
C PHE A 444 -8.58 -21.79 3.01
N MET A 445 -8.26 -21.41 1.78
CA MET A 445 -8.71 -22.09 0.57
C MET A 445 -8.21 -23.55 0.50
N LEU A 446 -6.93 -23.78 0.79
CA LEU A 446 -6.35 -25.13 0.85
C LEU A 446 -6.99 -25.98 1.95
N LEU A 447 -7.29 -25.40 3.11
CA LEU A 447 -8.02 -26.07 4.20
C LEU A 447 -9.44 -26.45 3.74
N ILE A 448 -10.17 -25.55 3.07
CA ILE A 448 -11.48 -25.86 2.50
C ILE A 448 -11.37 -27.02 1.51
N LEU A 449 -10.41 -27.01 0.59
CA LEU A 449 -10.20 -28.09 -0.37
C LEU A 449 -9.88 -29.41 0.32
N LEU A 450 -9.01 -29.40 1.33
CA LEU A 450 -8.60 -30.59 2.08
C LEU A 450 -9.77 -31.17 2.88
N ILE A 451 -10.53 -30.32 3.58
CA ILE A 451 -11.70 -30.73 4.37
C ILE A 451 -12.79 -31.28 3.43
N HIS A 452 -13.14 -30.54 2.38
CA HIS A 452 -14.23 -30.87 1.46
C HIS A 452 -13.94 -32.11 0.61
N ARG A 453 -12.72 -32.25 0.08
CA ARG A 453 -12.40 -33.34 -0.86
C ARG A 453 -11.73 -34.55 -0.23
N ARG A 454 -11.16 -34.44 0.98
CA ARG A 454 -10.44 -35.54 1.63
C ARG A 454 -11.05 -35.97 2.95
N ILE A 455 -11.23 -35.05 3.91
CA ILE A 455 -11.66 -35.40 5.27
C ILE A 455 -13.14 -35.77 5.34
N LEU A 456 -14.04 -34.90 4.89
CA LEU A 456 -15.48 -35.14 4.91
C LEU A 456 -15.90 -36.43 4.16
N PRO A 457 -15.42 -36.70 2.92
CA PRO A 457 -15.70 -37.97 2.25
C PRO A 457 -15.16 -39.20 2.99
N ALA A 458 -14.02 -39.09 3.69
CA ALA A 458 -13.48 -40.18 4.49
C ALA A 458 -14.36 -40.48 5.72
N MET A 459 -15.03 -39.46 6.27
CA MET A 459 -16.02 -39.58 7.35
C MET A 459 -17.44 -39.93 6.85
N GLY A 460 -17.64 -40.13 5.54
CA GLY A 460 -18.94 -40.43 4.95
C GLY A 460 -19.91 -39.24 4.83
N ILE A 461 -19.44 -38.01 5.08
CA ILE A 461 -20.22 -36.79 4.96
C ILE A 461 -20.01 -36.19 3.57
N TYR A 462 -21.09 -35.95 2.82
CA TYR A 462 -21.05 -35.42 1.47
C TYR A 462 -21.75 -34.05 1.40
N ILE A 463 -20.96 -32.99 1.28
CA ILE A 463 -21.45 -31.61 1.16
C ILE A 463 -21.34 -31.15 -0.31
N GLY A 464 -22.38 -30.49 -0.82
CA GLY A 464 -22.39 -29.91 -2.17
C GLY A 464 -22.73 -30.88 -3.31
N THR A 465 -22.86 -30.32 -4.51
CA THR A 465 -23.38 -31.05 -5.69
C THR A 465 -22.38 -31.98 -6.35
N GLU A 466 -21.07 -31.69 -6.27
CA GLU A 466 -19.99 -32.51 -6.84
C GLU A 466 -20.01 -33.95 -6.27
N MET A 467 -20.18 -34.05 -4.96
CA MET A 467 -20.05 -35.30 -4.21
C MET A 467 -21.34 -36.12 -4.14
N LYS A 468 -22.52 -35.49 -4.27
CA LYS A 468 -23.81 -36.21 -4.40
C LYS A 468 -23.84 -37.09 -5.65
N SER A 469 -23.26 -36.63 -6.77
CA SER A 469 -23.13 -37.42 -8.00
C SER A 469 -22.21 -38.64 -7.81
N ALA A 470 -21.07 -38.44 -7.13
CA ALA A 470 -20.13 -39.51 -6.82
C ALA A 470 -20.70 -40.57 -5.86
N ALA A 471 -21.42 -40.16 -4.81
CA ALA A 471 -22.08 -41.06 -3.86
C ALA A 471 -23.19 -41.89 -4.54
N LYS A 472 -23.97 -41.28 -5.44
CA LYS A 472 -25.03 -41.97 -6.21
C LYS A 472 -24.45 -43.00 -7.18
N SER A 473 -23.28 -42.74 -7.76
CA SER A 473 -22.52 -43.69 -8.59
C SER A 473 -21.97 -44.86 -7.78
N ARG A 474 -21.40 -44.60 -6.60
CA ARG A 474 -20.80 -45.64 -5.73
C ARG A 474 -21.87 -46.60 -5.18
N ARG A 475 -23.04 -46.08 -4.79
CA ARG A 475 -24.19 -46.86 -4.32
C ARG A 475 -24.88 -47.68 -5.43
N LYS A 476 -24.59 -47.40 -6.71
CA LYS A 476 -25.09 -48.17 -7.86
C LYS A 476 -24.14 -49.30 -8.28
N ARG A 477 -22.93 -49.34 -7.70
CA ARG A 477 -21.88 -50.36 -7.94
C ARG A 477 -21.73 -51.35 -6.78
N SER A 478 -22.27 -51.03 -5.60
CA SER A 478 -22.53 -51.97 -4.50
C SER A 478 -23.91 -52.58 -4.67
#